data_AF-A0A8J4LUS3-F1
#
_entry.id   AF-A0A8J4LUS3-F1
#
_cell.length_a   1.000
_cell.length_b   1.000
_cell.length_c   1.000
_cell.angle_alpha   90.00
_cell.angle_beta   90.00
_cell.angle_gamma   90.00
#
_symmetry.space_group_name_H-M   'P 1'
#
loop_
_entity.id
_entity.type
_entity.pdbx_description
1 polymer ?
#
loop_
_entity_poly.entity_id
_entity_poly.type
_entity_poly.pdbx_seq_one_letter_code
_entity_poly.pdbx_strand_id
1 'polypeptide(L)'
;MFIGGSVTRGHGLPNGSIPYPSLFEHLLNSAFPCKGQHNINVTSKGATATDYWIDYLVGQQEVLLADYDLVVVDTAMNDVRELVMRAGRGAADPDAFIRFHTEILMSLILQKSNRVSEVLAATQSSACTKESTYTRIWTGAAAIWLGTSTRRDKIWRGPLPRSTDAVHTQLPVAIAHGIPYISVIDGLGPFSSTASQQWLKNEWYTEPVKDMHPGPWGHQALAKALVHFLTEQHLYLEQLPWQDTRSPVYCPRPPAYVDQNTLDMYLDRSPMHIPTVYLQATKPRMSRCRDWTIKSDVLGKPGLISWKAGAQCTIFAFPEEAVRHPVEVGEVHVLMLKSYEHMGWVRVMVEAVPAVSADGSDKKKCILSNVDGTSMGNTSSTTGSWSGNSTMLGSRDIDCLWEERVSEARMEVVKITKPPDSSTSGHDICLAFTFEILGTDRAENKVKIIGITVF
;
A
#
# COMPACT_ATOMS: atom_id res chain seq x y z
N MET A 1 -12.90 -1.91 10.79
CA MET A 1 -12.22 -1.05 9.80
C MET A 1 -12.50 -1.54 8.39
N PHE A 2 -12.71 -0.63 7.45
CA PHE A 2 -12.73 -0.91 6.01
C PHE A 2 -11.48 -0.33 5.37
N ILE A 3 -10.80 -1.14 4.56
CA ILE A 3 -9.65 -0.76 3.76
C ILE A 3 -10.00 -1.05 2.30
N GLY A 4 -9.90 -0.06 1.42
CA GLY A 4 -10.16 -0.36 0.01
C GLY A 4 -10.18 0.82 -0.95
N GLY A 5 -10.52 0.50 -2.20
CA GLY A 5 -10.44 1.41 -3.33
C GLY A 5 -11.57 2.45 -3.41
N SER A 6 -11.85 2.88 -4.65
CA SER A 6 -12.92 3.85 -4.94
C SER A 6 -14.31 3.33 -4.59
N VAL A 7 -14.56 2.02 -4.67
CA VAL A 7 -15.84 1.43 -4.30
C VAL A 7 -16.08 1.56 -2.79
N THR A 8 -15.10 1.21 -1.96
CA THR A 8 -15.14 1.47 -0.51
C THR A 8 -15.42 2.94 -0.18
N ARG A 9 -14.90 3.88 -0.98
CA ARG A 9 -15.19 5.32 -0.82
C ARG A 9 -16.62 5.74 -1.22
N GLY A 10 -17.37 4.91 -1.95
CA GLY A 10 -18.68 5.25 -2.52
C GLY A 10 -18.60 5.98 -3.86
N HIS A 11 -17.51 5.84 -4.60
CA HIS A 11 -17.40 6.46 -5.93
C HIS A 11 -18.44 5.88 -6.89
N GLY A 12 -19.00 6.73 -7.74
CA GLY A 12 -20.04 6.36 -8.68
C GLY A 12 -21.46 6.43 -8.10
N LEU A 13 -21.63 6.67 -6.80
CA LEU A 13 -22.95 6.86 -6.22
C LEU A 13 -23.54 8.25 -6.52
N PRO A 14 -24.86 8.37 -6.76
CA PRO A 14 -25.56 9.66 -6.82
C PRO A 14 -25.41 10.43 -5.50
N ASN A 15 -25.37 11.77 -5.58
CA ASN A 15 -25.32 12.63 -4.40
C ASN A 15 -26.43 12.26 -3.39
N GLY A 16 -26.04 12.10 -2.12
CA GLY A 16 -26.96 11.71 -1.04
C GLY A 16 -27.14 10.20 -0.85
N SER A 17 -26.58 9.36 -1.73
CA SER A 17 -26.58 7.91 -1.52
C SER A 17 -25.53 7.51 -0.47
N ILE A 18 -25.82 6.41 0.24
CA ILE A 18 -24.98 5.91 1.33
C ILE A 18 -24.05 4.81 0.78
N PRO A 19 -22.72 4.90 0.98
CA PRO A 19 -21.78 3.88 0.55
C PRO A 19 -21.94 2.59 1.37
N TYR A 20 -21.46 1.47 0.80
CA TYR A 20 -21.67 0.15 1.40
C TYR A 20 -21.09 0.00 2.81
N PRO A 21 -19.94 0.63 3.19
CA PRO A 21 -19.47 0.53 4.57
C PRO A 21 -20.47 1.14 5.54
N SER A 22 -20.98 2.34 5.26
CA SER A 22 -21.99 3.01 6.11
C SER A 22 -23.33 2.25 6.13
N LEU A 23 -23.73 1.64 5.00
CA LEU A 23 -24.88 0.73 4.99
C LEU A 23 -24.64 -0.52 5.84
N PHE A 24 -23.42 -1.08 5.79
CA PHE A 24 -23.02 -2.22 6.61
C PHE A 24 -23.08 -1.88 8.09
N GLU A 25 -22.58 -0.72 8.52
CA GLU A 25 -22.67 -0.27 9.93
C GLU A 25 -24.12 -0.23 10.42
N HIS A 26 -25.03 0.33 9.61
CA HIS A 26 -26.44 0.37 9.95
C HIS A 26 -27.05 -1.03 10.06
N LEU A 27 -26.78 -1.90 9.08
CA LEU A 27 -27.28 -3.26 9.05
C LEU A 27 -26.68 -4.13 10.16
N LEU A 28 -25.41 -3.93 10.51
CA LEU A 28 -24.71 -4.63 11.58
C LEU A 28 -25.32 -4.29 12.95
N ASN A 29 -25.56 -3.01 13.22
CA ASN A 29 -26.22 -2.57 14.46
C ASN A 29 -27.66 -3.07 14.59
N SER A 30 -28.34 -3.28 13.47
CA SER A 30 -29.67 -3.88 13.44
C SER A 30 -29.63 -5.40 13.69
N ALA A 31 -28.69 -6.11 13.05
CA ALA A 31 -28.56 -7.56 13.15
C ALA A 31 -27.95 -8.02 14.49
N PHE A 32 -27.07 -7.22 15.08
CA PHE A 32 -26.33 -7.55 16.30
C PHE A 32 -26.41 -6.40 17.33
N PRO A 33 -27.57 -6.15 17.94
CA PRO A 33 -27.72 -5.06 18.90
C PRO A 33 -26.83 -5.26 20.13
N CYS A 34 -26.13 -4.20 20.56
CA CYS A 34 -25.34 -4.21 21.79
C CYS A 34 -25.65 -2.98 22.67
N LYS A 35 -25.08 -2.91 23.88
CA LYS A 35 -25.29 -1.75 24.79
C LYS A 35 -24.71 -0.43 24.25
N GLY A 36 -23.86 -0.50 23.22
CA GLY A 36 -23.34 0.64 22.47
C GLY A 36 -23.74 0.57 21.00
N GLN A 37 -22.94 1.19 20.13
CA GLN A 37 -23.04 1.02 18.69
C GLN A 37 -21.74 0.39 18.18
N HIS A 38 -21.87 -0.54 17.25
CA HIS A 38 -20.76 -0.93 16.39
C HIS A 38 -20.39 0.29 15.55
N ASN A 39 -19.14 0.70 15.64
CA ASN A 39 -18.63 1.82 14.86
C ASN A 39 -17.72 1.30 13.76
N ILE A 40 -17.75 1.96 12.60
CA ILE A 40 -16.80 1.68 11.54
C ILE A 40 -15.85 2.85 11.31
N ASN A 41 -14.63 2.52 10.91
CA ASN A 41 -13.73 3.47 10.28
C ASN A 41 -13.50 3.03 8.83
N VAL A 42 -13.54 3.98 7.90
CA VAL A 42 -13.36 3.75 6.46
C VAL A 42 -12.09 4.45 6.01
N THR A 43 -11.05 3.66 5.78
CA THR A 43 -9.81 4.13 5.18
C THR A 43 -9.82 3.73 3.71
N SER A 44 -10.13 4.68 2.84
CA SER A 44 -10.23 4.41 1.40
C SER A 44 -9.53 5.45 0.56
N LYS A 45 -8.98 4.98 -0.56
CA LYS A 45 -8.36 5.84 -1.55
C LYS A 45 -8.72 5.34 -2.94
N GLY A 46 -9.21 6.24 -3.78
CA GLY A 46 -9.56 5.88 -5.15
C GLY A 46 -8.30 5.53 -5.94
N ALA A 47 -8.41 4.53 -6.82
CA ALA A 47 -7.30 4.06 -7.65
C ALA A 47 -6.05 3.71 -6.81
N THR A 48 -6.19 2.68 -5.98
CA THR A 48 -5.11 2.07 -5.19
C THR A 48 -5.31 0.57 -5.18
N ALA A 49 -4.25 -0.18 -5.44
CA ALA A 49 -4.22 -1.64 -5.37
C ALA A 49 -3.62 -2.10 -4.03
N THR A 50 -3.46 -3.41 -3.85
CA THR A 50 -2.91 -4.02 -2.64
C THR A 50 -1.52 -3.48 -2.29
N ASP A 51 -0.70 -3.14 -3.29
CA ASP A 51 0.65 -2.57 -3.12
C ASP A 51 0.67 -1.25 -2.34
N TYR A 52 -0.29 -0.36 -2.62
CA TYR A 52 -0.47 0.89 -1.87
C TYR A 52 -0.82 0.63 -0.40
N TRP A 53 -1.66 -0.36 -0.13
CA TRP A 53 -2.12 -0.66 1.23
C TRP A 53 -1.05 -1.32 2.08
N ILE A 54 -0.14 -2.09 1.46
CA ILE A 54 1.09 -2.53 2.10
C ILE A 54 1.87 -1.30 2.55
N ASP A 55 2.27 -0.41 1.63
CA ASP A 55 3.06 0.78 1.99
C ASP A 55 2.35 1.68 3.03
N TYR A 56 1.02 1.71 3.03
CA TYR A 56 0.23 2.47 4.00
C TYR A 56 0.26 1.85 5.42
N LEU A 57 0.21 0.52 5.51
CA LEU A 57 0.14 -0.18 6.79
C LEU A 57 1.52 -0.49 7.39
N VAL A 58 2.54 -0.75 6.57
CA VAL A 58 3.85 -1.18 7.07
C VAL A 58 4.44 -0.11 8.00
N GLY A 59 4.81 -0.52 9.20
CA GLY A 59 5.33 0.35 10.27
C GLY A 59 4.26 1.09 11.07
N GLN A 60 2.99 0.99 10.68
CA GLN A 60 1.86 1.61 11.36
C GLN A 60 0.76 0.61 11.72
N GLN A 61 0.86 -0.65 11.27
CA GLN A 61 -0.20 -1.64 11.36
C GLN A 61 -0.68 -1.84 12.80
N GLU A 62 0.23 -1.79 13.78
CA GLU A 62 -0.14 -1.98 15.18
C GLU A 62 -0.93 -0.81 15.74
N VAL A 63 -0.55 0.42 15.40
CA VAL A 63 -1.27 1.62 15.84
C VAL A 63 -2.59 1.76 15.10
N LEU A 64 -2.60 1.47 13.80
CA LEU A 64 -3.78 1.58 12.95
C LEU A 64 -4.79 0.47 13.19
N LEU A 65 -4.37 -0.71 13.66
CA LEU A 65 -5.24 -1.87 13.83
C LEU A 65 -5.53 -2.23 15.29
N ALA A 66 -4.84 -1.61 16.27
CA ALA A 66 -4.96 -1.95 17.70
C ALA A 66 -6.40 -1.99 18.23
N ASP A 67 -7.25 -1.07 17.77
CA ASP A 67 -8.61 -0.89 18.29
C ASP A 67 -9.70 -1.46 17.36
N TYR A 68 -9.34 -2.36 16.44
CA TYR A 68 -10.30 -2.94 15.51
C TYR A 68 -10.41 -4.46 15.65
N ASP A 69 -11.64 -4.92 15.93
CA ASP A 69 -11.96 -6.35 16.02
C ASP A 69 -12.07 -7.02 14.64
N LEU A 70 -12.42 -6.23 13.60
CA LEU A 70 -12.66 -6.72 12.26
C LEU A 70 -12.12 -5.74 11.21
N VAL A 71 -11.34 -6.26 10.26
CA VAL A 71 -10.84 -5.54 9.08
C VAL A 71 -11.45 -6.15 7.83
N VAL A 72 -12.16 -5.33 7.04
CA VAL A 72 -12.68 -5.72 5.73
C VAL A 72 -11.79 -5.10 4.65
N VAL A 73 -11.26 -5.94 3.76
CA VAL A 73 -10.33 -5.54 2.70
C VAL A 73 -10.99 -5.66 1.33
N ASP A 74 -11.08 -4.53 0.61
CA ASP A 74 -11.66 -4.40 -0.72
C ASP A 74 -10.63 -3.82 -1.70
N THR A 75 -9.76 -4.68 -2.22
CA THR A 75 -8.74 -4.34 -3.23
C THR A 75 -8.88 -5.16 -4.51
N ALA A 76 -9.80 -6.13 -4.54
CA ALA A 76 -9.93 -7.11 -5.63
C ALA A 76 -10.06 -6.44 -6.99
N MET A 77 -10.97 -5.46 -7.13
CA MET A 77 -11.15 -4.71 -8.37
C MET A 77 -9.88 -3.98 -8.84
N ASN A 78 -9.07 -3.47 -7.91
CA ASN A 78 -7.87 -2.72 -8.24
C ASN A 78 -6.71 -3.66 -8.62
N ASP A 79 -6.61 -4.83 -8.01
CA ASP A 79 -5.57 -5.83 -8.32
C ASP A 79 -5.79 -6.50 -9.68
N VAL A 80 -7.03 -6.64 -10.11
CA VAL A 80 -7.41 -7.08 -11.46
C VAL A 80 -6.72 -6.27 -12.55
N ARG A 81 -6.64 -4.96 -12.32
CA ARG A 81 -5.96 -4.03 -13.23
C ARG A 81 -4.50 -4.41 -13.36
N GLU A 82 -3.82 -4.74 -12.25
CA GLU A 82 -2.42 -5.20 -12.23
C GLU A 82 -2.18 -6.37 -13.16
N LEU A 83 -3.07 -7.36 -13.07
CA LEU A 83 -2.93 -8.61 -13.82
C LEU A 83 -2.89 -8.35 -15.32
N VAL A 84 -3.81 -7.51 -15.83
CA VAL A 84 -3.88 -7.17 -17.26
C VAL A 84 -2.58 -6.54 -17.75
N MET A 85 -2.06 -5.58 -17.00
CA MET A 85 -0.93 -4.78 -17.46
C MET A 85 0.39 -5.54 -17.35
N ARG A 86 0.54 -6.37 -16.33
CA ARG A 86 1.71 -7.25 -16.20
C ARG A 86 1.69 -8.36 -17.24
N ALA A 87 0.52 -8.92 -17.55
CA ALA A 87 0.37 -9.88 -18.63
C ALA A 87 0.77 -9.26 -19.99
N GLY A 88 0.38 -8.01 -20.26
CA GLY A 88 0.76 -7.29 -21.47
C GLY A 88 2.28 -7.05 -21.63
N ARG A 89 3.04 -7.10 -20.53
CA ARG A 89 4.50 -6.92 -20.50
C ARG A 89 5.30 -8.23 -20.55
N GLY A 90 4.64 -9.37 -20.81
CA GLY A 90 5.31 -10.67 -20.94
C GLY A 90 5.76 -11.27 -19.61
N ALA A 91 5.13 -10.91 -18.49
CA ALA A 91 5.40 -11.57 -17.21
C ALA A 91 5.05 -13.07 -17.30
N ALA A 92 5.97 -13.94 -16.86
CA ALA A 92 5.77 -15.39 -16.89
C ALA A 92 4.57 -15.85 -16.05
N ASP A 93 4.32 -15.18 -14.92
CA ASP A 93 3.14 -15.37 -14.08
C ASP A 93 2.67 -14.02 -13.49
N PRO A 94 1.68 -13.35 -14.12
CA PRO A 94 1.13 -12.10 -13.58
C PRO A 94 0.42 -12.31 -12.23
N ASP A 95 -0.10 -13.51 -11.98
CA ASP A 95 -0.86 -13.83 -10.77
C ASP A 95 0.05 -13.96 -9.55
N ALA A 96 1.30 -14.42 -9.75
CA ALA A 96 2.31 -14.52 -8.70
C ALA A 96 2.56 -13.17 -8.01
N PHE A 97 2.55 -12.07 -8.77
CA PHE A 97 2.74 -10.74 -8.21
C PHE A 97 1.60 -10.34 -7.28
N ILE A 98 0.34 -10.58 -7.67
CA ILE A 98 -0.81 -10.28 -6.81
C ILE A 98 -0.81 -11.18 -5.59
N ARG A 99 -0.59 -12.49 -5.75
CA ARG A 99 -0.49 -13.43 -4.61
C ARG A 99 0.56 -12.98 -3.61
N PHE A 100 1.74 -12.58 -4.06
CA PHE A 100 2.80 -12.05 -3.22
C PHE A 100 2.36 -10.83 -2.40
N HIS A 101 1.73 -9.83 -3.03
CA HIS A 101 1.29 -8.62 -2.32
C HIS A 101 0.10 -8.90 -1.40
N THR A 102 -0.85 -9.72 -1.83
CA THR A 102 -1.99 -10.16 -1.03
C THR A 102 -1.51 -10.89 0.23
N GLU A 103 -0.48 -11.75 0.11
CA GLU A 103 0.14 -12.45 1.23
C GLU A 103 0.74 -11.49 2.27
N ILE A 104 1.49 -10.49 1.82
CA ILE A 104 2.08 -9.45 2.69
C ILE A 104 0.98 -8.64 3.37
N LEU A 105 -0.03 -8.19 2.62
CA LEU A 105 -1.13 -7.40 3.18
C LEU A 105 -1.90 -8.16 4.27
N MET A 106 -2.20 -9.45 4.05
CA MET A 106 -2.88 -10.26 5.08
C MET A 106 -2.02 -10.46 6.31
N SER A 107 -0.74 -10.73 6.10
CA SER A 107 0.19 -10.90 7.20
C SER A 107 0.30 -9.62 8.03
N LEU A 108 0.35 -8.44 7.41
CA LEU A 108 0.31 -7.14 8.10
C LEU A 108 -0.96 -6.92 8.94
N ILE A 109 -2.10 -7.42 8.47
CA ILE A 109 -3.37 -7.27 9.18
C ILE A 109 -3.49 -8.26 10.34
N LEU A 110 -3.07 -9.51 10.13
CA LEU A 110 -3.23 -10.59 11.09
C LEU A 110 -2.11 -10.68 12.12
N GLN A 111 -0.89 -10.21 11.81
CA GLN A 111 0.30 -10.45 12.63
C GLN A 111 0.88 -9.17 13.23
N LYS A 112 1.30 -9.24 14.50
CA LYS A 112 2.03 -8.17 15.21
C LYS A 112 3.52 -8.20 14.87
N SER A 113 4.16 -7.04 14.96
CA SER A 113 5.61 -6.92 14.91
C SER A 113 6.26 -7.58 16.13
N ASN A 114 7.49 -8.08 15.99
CA ASN A 114 8.24 -8.66 17.11
C ASN A 114 8.64 -7.55 18.09
N ARG A 115 8.89 -6.34 17.56
CA ARG A 115 9.21 -5.13 18.34
C ARG A 115 8.20 -4.84 19.45
N VAL A 116 6.91 -5.05 19.21
CA VAL A 116 5.86 -4.84 20.22
C VAL A 116 5.61 -6.08 21.07
N SER A 117 5.89 -7.27 20.54
CA SER A 117 5.84 -8.50 21.34
C SER A 117 6.84 -8.44 22.50
N GLU A 118 8.06 -7.90 22.30
CA GLU A 118 9.03 -7.68 23.38
C GLU A 118 8.53 -6.70 24.47
N VAL A 119 7.74 -5.70 24.08
CA VAL A 119 7.15 -4.71 25.02
C VAL A 119 5.95 -5.30 25.78
N LEU A 120 5.17 -6.18 25.13
CA LEU A 120 3.96 -6.80 25.69
C LEU A 120 4.20 -8.20 26.31
N ALA A 121 5.41 -8.76 26.18
CA ALA A 121 5.79 -10.09 26.68
C ALA A 121 5.69 -10.24 28.22
N ALA A 122 5.41 -9.17 28.96
CA ALA A 122 5.17 -9.24 30.39
C ALA A 122 3.81 -9.85 30.78
N THR A 123 2.85 -10.03 29.86
CA THR A 123 1.45 -10.34 30.24
C THR A 123 0.70 -11.40 29.42
N GLN A 124 1.28 -12.04 28.39
CA GLN A 124 0.54 -13.03 27.59
C GLN A 124 1.20 -14.42 27.52
N SER A 125 0.46 -15.43 28.02
CA SER A 125 0.71 -16.86 27.84
C SER A 125 0.44 -17.24 26.38
N SER A 126 1.47 -17.35 25.55
CA SER A 126 1.32 -17.67 24.13
C SER A 126 1.12 -19.17 23.90
N ALA A 127 -0.12 -19.62 23.69
CA ALA A 127 -0.43 -21.00 23.33
C ALA A 127 0.12 -21.43 21.95
N CYS A 128 0.52 -20.48 21.10
CA CYS A 128 1.05 -20.74 19.75
C CYS A 128 2.58 -20.96 19.70
N THR A 129 3.33 -20.86 20.81
CA THR A 129 4.82 -20.87 20.80
C THR A 129 5.49 -22.25 20.82
N LYS A 130 4.73 -23.34 20.68
CA LYS A 130 5.33 -24.67 20.83
C LYS A 130 6.28 -25.11 19.71
N GLU A 131 6.44 -24.37 18.60
CA GLU A 131 7.29 -24.82 17.49
C GLU A 131 8.19 -23.79 16.78
N SER A 132 8.36 -22.54 17.24
CA SER A 132 9.37 -21.66 16.60
C SER A 132 9.78 -20.46 17.46
N THR A 133 11.07 -20.16 17.49
CA THR A 133 11.67 -18.98 18.15
C THR A 133 11.38 -17.66 17.42
N TYR A 134 10.58 -17.67 16.35
CA TYR A 134 10.26 -16.49 15.53
C TYR A 134 8.77 -16.42 15.14
N THR A 135 7.85 -16.98 15.93
CA THR A 135 6.42 -16.89 15.61
C THR A 135 5.85 -15.53 15.97
N ARG A 136 5.53 -14.73 14.96
CA ARG A 136 4.67 -13.54 15.07
C ARG A 136 3.36 -13.89 15.78
N ILE A 137 2.85 -12.97 16.61
CA ILE A 137 1.62 -13.17 17.36
C ILE A 137 0.43 -12.58 16.59
N TRP A 138 -0.73 -13.19 16.70
CA TRP A 138 -1.98 -12.65 16.15
C TRP A 138 -2.31 -11.27 16.73
N THR A 139 -2.78 -10.34 15.88
CA THR A 139 -3.15 -8.97 16.30
C THR A 139 -4.34 -8.94 17.24
N GLY A 140 -5.24 -9.93 17.14
CA GLY A 140 -6.58 -9.89 17.73
C GLY A 140 -7.65 -9.47 16.73
N ALA A 141 -7.26 -8.93 15.58
CA ALA A 141 -8.20 -8.54 14.53
C ALA A 141 -8.58 -9.75 13.67
N ALA A 142 -9.88 -9.93 13.45
CA ALA A 142 -10.40 -10.76 12.38
C ALA A 142 -10.28 -10.03 11.03
N ALA A 143 -10.18 -10.78 9.94
CA ALA A 143 -10.18 -10.23 8.59
C ALA A 143 -11.29 -10.85 7.75
N ILE A 144 -11.86 -10.06 6.84
CA ILE A 144 -12.71 -10.52 5.73
C ILE A 144 -12.14 -9.91 4.46
N TRP A 145 -11.94 -10.74 3.43
CA TRP A 145 -11.66 -10.24 2.10
C TRP A 145 -12.97 -10.08 1.31
N LEU A 146 -13.20 -8.90 0.74
CA LEU A 146 -14.37 -8.60 -0.07
C LEU A 146 -13.97 -8.45 -1.53
N GLY A 147 -14.49 -9.34 -2.37
CA GLY A 147 -14.52 -9.18 -3.82
C GLY A 147 -15.74 -8.35 -4.22
N THR A 148 -15.56 -7.04 -4.35
CA THR A 148 -16.63 -6.12 -4.80
C THR A 148 -16.99 -6.33 -6.26
N SER A 149 -16.06 -6.92 -7.03
CA SER A 149 -16.14 -7.36 -8.40
C SER A 149 -16.58 -6.36 -9.48
N THR A 150 -15.92 -6.48 -10.62
CA THR A 150 -16.14 -5.66 -11.82
C THR A 150 -16.04 -6.51 -13.06
N ARG A 151 -16.62 -6.04 -14.16
CA ARG A 151 -16.54 -6.74 -15.43
C ARG A 151 -15.27 -6.29 -16.16
N ARG A 152 -14.30 -7.20 -16.24
CA ARG A 152 -13.17 -7.07 -17.16
C ARG A 152 -12.99 -8.36 -17.95
N ASP A 153 -13.42 -8.31 -19.22
CA ASP A 153 -13.66 -9.46 -20.11
C ASP A 153 -12.40 -10.26 -20.52
N LYS A 154 -11.21 -9.95 -19.97
CA LYS A 154 -9.91 -10.50 -20.43
C LYS A 154 -9.01 -11.08 -19.33
N ILE A 155 -9.54 -11.31 -18.14
CA ILE A 155 -8.70 -11.58 -16.96
C ILE A 155 -8.86 -13.00 -16.48
N TRP A 156 -10.08 -13.53 -16.54
CA TRP A 156 -10.31 -14.93 -16.30
C TRP A 156 -9.76 -15.79 -17.43
N ARG A 157 -8.88 -16.74 -17.09
CA ARG A 157 -8.32 -17.73 -18.01
C ARG A 157 -8.89 -19.15 -17.81
N GLY A 158 -9.87 -19.29 -16.93
CA GLY A 158 -10.48 -20.60 -16.70
C GLY A 158 -11.44 -21.01 -17.82
N PRO A 159 -11.97 -22.24 -17.75
CA PRO A 159 -12.68 -22.87 -18.86
C PRO A 159 -14.04 -22.23 -19.20
N LEU A 160 -14.61 -21.41 -18.31
CA LEU A 160 -15.91 -20.77 -18.49
C LEU A 160 -15.77 -19.24 -18.53
N PRO A 161 -16.21 -18.54 -19.58
CA PRO A 161 -16.21 -17.07 -19.60
C PRO A 161 -17.02 -16.52 -18.42
N ARG A 162 -16.40 -15.72 -17.55
CA ARG A 162 -17.07 -15.06 -16.44
C ARG A 162 -16.51 -13.65 -16.19
N SER A 163 -17.37 -12.76 -15.71
CA SER A 163 -16.96 -11.52 -15.06
C SER A 163 -16.38 -11.89 -13.71
N THR A 164 -15.10 -11.63 -13.49
CA THR A 164 -14.44 -11.90 -12.22
C THR A 164 -13.45 -10.79 -11.92
N ASP A 165 -13.20 -10.57 -10.64
CA ASP A 165 -12.11 -9.74 -10.17
C ASP A 165 -10.87 -10.61 -9.84
N ALA A 166 -10.03 -10.12 -8.93
CA ALA A 166 -8.82 -10.78 -8.52
C ALA A 166 -9.12 -11.92 -7.53
N VAL A 167 -10.40 -12.33 -7.35
CA VAL A 167 -10.78 -13.52 -6.57
C VAL A 167 -9.87 -14.71 -6.89
N HIS A 168 -9.65 -15.02 -8.16
CA HIS A 168 -8.86 -16.19 -8.54
C HIS A 168 -7.39 -16.14 -8.09
N THR A 169 -6.83 -14.94 -7.88
CA THR A 169 -5.48 -14.74 -7.38
C THR A 169 -5.45 -14.49 -5.87
N GLN A 170 -6.46 -13.86 -5.29
CA GLN A 170 -6.53 -13.53 -3.87
C GLN A 170 -7.12 -14.65 -3.00
N LEU A 171 -8.08 -15.42 -3.51
CA LEU A 171 -8.73 -16.51 -2.80
C LEU A 171 -7.74 -17.59 -2.31
N PRO A 172 -6.73 -18.02 -3.10
CA PRO A 172 -5.74 -18.97 -2.59
C PRO A 172 -4.97 -18.47 -1.37
N VAL A 173 -4.69 -17.16 -1.29
CA VAL A 173 -4.08 -16.52 -0.11
C VAL A 173 -5.07 -16.49 1.06
N ALA A 174 -6.32 -16.09 0.82
CA ALA A 174 -7.35 -16.08 1.85
C ALA A 174 -7.55 -17.48 2.47
N ILE A 175 -7.59 -18.54 1.64
CA ILE A 175 -7.65 -19.93 2.10
C ILE A 175 -6.41 -20.30 2.92
N ALA A 176 -5.21 -19.92 2.45
CA ALA A 176 -3.97 -20.20 3.16
C ALA A 176 -4.00 -19.65 4.58
N HIS A 177 -4.52 -18.43 4.78
CA HIS A 177 -4.68 -17.79 6.09
C HIS A 177 -5.98 -18.18 6.83
N GLY A 178 -6.88 -18.93 6.22
CA GLY A 178 -8.20 -19.23 6.83
C GLY A 178 -9.09 -17.99 6.96
N ILE A 179 -8.91 -17.01 6.09
CA ILE A 179 -9.68 -15.78 6.01
C ILE A 179 -10.89 -16.02 5.11
N PRO A 180 -12.11 -15.64 5.54
CA PRO A 180 -13.27 -15.70 4.67
C PRO A 180 -13.14 -14.71 3.50
N TYR A 181 -13.48 -15.21 2.31
CA TYR A 181 -13.56 -14.41 1.10
C TYR A 181 -15.01 -14.32 0.64
N ILE A 182 -15.55 -13.11 0.51
CA ILE A 182 -16.91 -12.85 0.06
C ILE A 182 -16.84 -12.27 -1.35
N SER A 183 -17.18 -13.05 -2.37
CA SER A 183 -17.32 -12.58 -3.75
C SER A 183 -18.78 -12.32 -4.07
N VAL A 184 -19.20 -11.05 -4.14
CA VAL A 184 -20.62 -10.71 -4.26
C VAL A 184 -21.14 -10.96 -5.67
N ILE A 185 -20.38 -10.60 -6.70
CA ILE A 185 -20.80 -10.85 -8.10
C ILE A 185 -20.79 -12.34 -8.43
N ASP A 186 -19.79 -13.13 -7.98
CA ASP A 186 -19.82 -14.59 -8.20
C ASP A 186 -21.04 -15.22 -7.49
N GLY A 187 -21.49 -14.66 -6.36
CA GLY A 187 -22.72 -15.07 -5.68
C GLY A 187 -24.01 -14.69 -6.41
N LEU A 188 -24.02 -13.60 -7.17
CA LEU A 188 -25.17 -13.16 -7.97
C LEU A 188 -25.34 -13.97 -9.26
N GLY A 189 -24.29 -14.64 -9.72
CA GLY A 189 -24.42 -15.76 -10.63
C GLY A 189 -23.21 -15.97 -11.52
N PRO A 190 -23.29 -16.96 -12.42
CA PRO A 190 -22.65 -16.84 -13.71
C PRO A 190 -23.50 -15.91 -14.62
N PHE A 191 -22.86 -14.89 -15.21
CA PHE A 191 -23.48 -14.01 -16.22
C PHE A 191 -23.17 -14.51 -17.64
N SER A 192 -23.64 -15.72 -17.95
CA SER A 192 -23.25 -16.46 -19.16
C SER A 192 -24.01 -16.06 -20.44
N SER A 193 -25.18 -15.42 -20.31
CA SER A 193 -26.00 -14.98 -21.44
C SER A 193 -25.91 -13.47 -21.67
N THR A 194 -26.10 -13.00 -22.91
CA THR A 194 -26.18 -11.57 -23.23
C THR A 194 -27.22 -10.84 -22.37
N ALA A 195 -28.37 -11.46 -22.11
CA ALA A 195 -29.42 -10.89 -21.27
C ALA A 195 -28.95 -10.71 -19.81
N SER A 196 -28.34 -11.74 -19.20
CA SER A 196 -27.81 -11.64 -17.83
C SER A 196 -26.67 -10.63 -17.71
N GLN A 197 -25.84 -10.52 -18.74
CA GLN A 197 -24.78 -9.51 -18.79
C GLN A 197 -25.34 -8.09 -18.93
N GLN A 198 -26.38 -7.91 -19.74
CA GLN A 198 -27.05 -6.62 -19.89
C GLN A 198 -27.76 -6.21 -18.59
N TRP A 199 -28.41 -7.16 -17.92
CA TRP A 199 -28.99 -6.94 -16.60
C TRP A 199 -27.93 -6.49 -15.59
N LEU A 200 -26.81 -7.21 -15.49
CA LEU A 200 -25.70 -6.82 -14.61
C LEU A 200 -25.23 -5.40 -14.93
N LYS A 201 -25.04 -5.08 -16.22
CA LYS A 201 -24.63 -3.75 -16.67
C LYS A 201 -25.57 -2.64 -16.24
N ASN A 202 -26.87 -2.89 -16.34
CA ASN A 202 -27.90 -1.89 -16.11
C ASN A 202 -28.23 -1.72 -14.62
N GLU A 203 -28.20 -2.80 -13.85
CA GLU A 203 -28.70 -2.82 -12.47
C GLU A 203 -27.58 -2.77 -11.43
N TRP A 204 -26.41 -3.35 -11.73
CA TRP A 204 -25.30 -3.37 -10.77
C TRP A 204 -24.43 -2.13 -10.86
N TYR A 205 -24.06 -1.64 -12.05
CA TYR A 205 -23.12 -0.51 -12.20
C TYR A 205 -23.84 0.84 -12.34
N THR A 206 -23.33 1.90 -11.71
CA THR A 206 -23.84 3.27 -11.98
C THR A 206 -23.30 3.88 -13.26
N GLU A 207 -22.16 3.38 -13.73
CA GLU A 207 -21.55 3.81 -15.00
C GLU A 207 -21.49 2.61 -15.97
N PRO A 208 -22.60 2.26 -16.66
CA PRO A 208 -22.70 1.05 -17.50
C PRO A 208 -21.71 1.00 -18.68
N VAL A 209 -21.07 2.12 -19.00
CA VAL A 209 -20.03 2.20 -20.05
C VAL A 209 -18.66 1.81 -19.51
N LYS A 210 -18.44 1.96 -18.21
CA LYS A 210 -17.16 1.71 -17.54
C LYS A 210 -17.14 0.38 -16.80
N ASP A 211 -18.31 -0.17 -16.44
CA ASP A 211 -18.45 -1.45 -15.74
C ASP A 211 -17.57 -1.59 -14.47
N MET A 212 -17.36 -0.47 -13.77
CA MET A 212 -16.37 -0.33 -12.70
C MET A 212 -16.99 -0.13 -11.32
N HIS A 213 -17.95 0.79 -11.18
CA HIS A 213 -18.46 1.19 -9.86
C HIS A 213 -19.89 0.70 -9.66
N PRO A 214 -20.18 -0.02 -8.55
CA PRO A 214 -21.54 -0.41 -8.25
C PRO A 214 -22.42 0.81 -7.98
N GLY A 215 -23.67 0.73 -8.43
CA GLY A 215 -24.72 1.69 -8.12
C GLY A 215 -25.31 1.51 -6.73
N PRO A 216 -26.36 2.27 -6.41
CA PRO A 216 -27.02 2.18 -5.10
C PRO A 216 -27.43 0.76 -4.73
N TRP A 217 -27.95 -0.02 -5.69
CA TRP A 217 -28.30 -1.42 -5.46
C TRP A 217 -27.08 -2.31 -5.19
N GLY A 218 -26.01 -2.17 -5.99
CA GLY A 218 -24.77 -2.91 -5.76
C GLY A 218 -24.16 -2.63 -4.38
N HIS A 219 -24.16 -1.37 -3.94
CA HIS A 219 -23.74 -1.01 -2.58
C HIS A 219 -24.61 -1.63 -1.47
N GLN A 220 -25.92 -1.73 -1.68
CA GLN A 220 -26.79 -2.46 -0.76
C GLN A 220 -26.48 -3.96 -0.75
N ALA A 221 -26.23 -4.57 -1.91
CA ALA A 221 -25.89 -5.98 -2.03
C ALA A 221 -24.56 -6.29 -1.34
N LEU A 222 -23.53 -5.46 -1.51
CA LEU A 222 -22.24 -5.58 -0.81
C LEU A 222 -22.41 -5.56 0.72
N ALA A 223 -23.15 -4.57 1.24
CA ALA A 223 -23.40 -4.45 2.67
C ALA A 223 -24.20 -5.64 3.22
N LYS A 224 -25.26 -6.06 2.52
CA LYS A 224 -26.09 -7.20 2.91
C LYS A 224 -25.33 -8.52 2.85
N ALA A 225 -24.45 -8.73 1.87
CA ALA A 225 -23.64 -9.94 1.78
C ALA A 225 -22.69 -10.08 2.97
N LEU A 226 -22.05 -8.98 3.38
CA LEU A 226 -21.20 -8.95 4.57
C LEU A 226 -21.98 -9.28 5.84
N VAL A 227 -23.12 -8.62 6.08
CA VAL A 227 -23.94 -8.87 7.28
C VAL A 227 -24.53 -10.27 7.26
N HIS A 228 -25.03 -10.75 6.11
CA HIS A 228 -25.53 -12.11 5.97
C HIS A 228 -24.45 -13.15 6.31
N PHE A 229 -23.23 -12.98 5.78
CA PHE A 229 -22.10 -13.84 6.14
C PHE A 229 -21.87 -13.87 7.65
N LEU A 230 -21.82 -12.71 8.32
CA LEU A 230 -21.63 -12.63 9.77
C LEU A 230 -22.77 -13.30 10.54
N THR A 231 -24.02 -13.15 10.08
CA THR A 231 -25.19 -13.79 10.70
C THR A 231 -25.10 -15.31 10.58
N GLU A 232 -24.76 -15.84 9.40
CA GLU A 232 -24.58 -17.28 9.20
C GLU A 232 -23.43 -17.83 10.06
N GLN A 233 -22.29 -17.11 10.14
CA GLN A 233 -21.19 -17.51 11.01
C GLN A 233 -21.61 -17.53 12.49
N HIS A 234 -22.35 -16.51 12.94
CA HIS A 234 -22.84 -16.44 14.31
C HIS A 234 -23.78 -17.62 14.63
N LEU A 235 -24.78 -17.87 13.78
CA LEU A 235 -25.71 -18.99 13.95
C LEU A 235 -25.00 -20.35 13.93
N TYR A 236 -24.01 -20.52 13.05
CA TYR A 236 -23.20 -21.73 13.02
C TYR A 236 -22.45 -21.94 14.35
N LEU A 237 -21.83 -20.89 14.88
CA LEU A 237 -21.10 -20.94 16.15
C LEU A 237 -22.03 -21.23 17.34
N GLU A 238 -23.27 -20.72 17.35
CA GLU A 238 -24.26 -21.04 18.39
C GLU A 238 -24.68 -22.52 18.38
N GLN A 239 -24.63 -23.17 17.23
CA GLN A 239 -25.04 -24.57 17.05
C GLN A 239 -23.92 -25.58 17.37
N LEU A 240 -22.68 -25.13 17.57
CA LEU A 240 -21.58 -26.04 17.86
C LEU A 240 -21.69 -26.60 19.30
N PRO A 241 -21.85 -27.93 19.48
CA PRO A 241 -22.10 -28.54 20.79
C PRO A 241 -20.87 -28.56 21.72
N TRP A 242 -19.72 -28.05 21.26
CA TRP A 242 -18.44 -28.05 21.98
C TRP A 242 -18.08 -26.62 22.39
N GLN A 243 -18.92 -25.97 23.19
CA GLN A 243 -18.48 -24.83 24.01
C GLN A 243 -17.59 -25.33 25.15
N ASP A 244 -16.48 -25.99 24.82
CA ASP A 244 -15.34 -25.91 25.73
C ASP A 244 -14.77 -24.51 25.50
N THR A 245 -14.89 -23.65 26.51
CA THR A 245 -14.58 -22.21 26.53
C THR A 245 -13.12 -21.85 26.16
N ARG A 246 -12.34 -22.84 25.74
CA ARG A 246 -11.05 -22.68 25.08
C ARG A 246 -11.29 -22.69 23.57
N SER A 247 -11.81 -21.59 23.02
CA SER A 247 -11.70 -21.34 21.57
C SER A 247 -10.28 -21.71 21.15
N PRO A 248 -10.07 -22.56 20.14
CA PRO A 248 -8.73 -22.80 19.65
C PRO A 248 -8.14 -21.43 19.33
N VAL A 249 -7.06 -21.08 20.01
CA VAL A 249 -6.35 -19.83 19.75
C VAL A 249 -6.00 -19.88 18.27
N TYR A 250 -6.56 -18.94 17.49
CA TYR A 250 -6.19 -18.85 16.08
C TYR A 250 -4.70 -18.51 16.02
N CYS A 251 -3.91 -19.49 15.56
CA CYS A 251 -2.50 -19.28 15.31
C CYS A 251 -2.35 -18.87 13.84
N PRO A 252 -1.71 -17.72 13.55
CA PRO A 252 -1.41 -17.33 12.19
C PRO A 252 -0.67 -18.46 11.47
N ARG A 253 -1.10 -18.75 10.25
CA ARG A 253 -0.49 -19.80 9.43
C ARG A 253 0.78 -19.25 8.77
N PRO A 254 1.77 -20.11 8.49
CA PRO A 254 2.98 -19.68 7.78
C PRO A 254 2.63 -19.18 6.38
N PRO A 255 3.39 -18.22 5.83
CA PRO A 255 3.08 -17.65 4.54
C PRO A 255 3.24 -18.68 3.41
N ALA A 256 2.33 -18.65 2.44
CA ALA A 256 2.30 -19.63 1.35
C ALA A 256 2.95 -19.15 0.04
N TYR A 257 2.97 -17.83 -0.20
CA TYR A 257 3.40 -17.22 -1.47
C TYR A 257 4.58 -16.24 -1.32
N VAL A 258 5.07 -16.07 -0.11
CA VAL A 258 6.18 -15.20 0.27
C VAL A 258 7.07 -15.97 1.23
N ASP A 259 8.39 -15.87 1.05
CA ASP A 259 9.33 -16.42 2.03
C ASP A 259 9.31 -15.59 3.32
N GLN A 260 9.52 -16.27 4.45
CA GLN A 260 9.43 -15.64 5.76
C GLN A 260 10.39 -14.44 5.91
N ASN A 261 11.60 -14.49 5.33
CA ASN A 261 12.56 -13.40 5.43
C ASN A 261 12.05 -12.14 4.75
N THR A 262 11.48 -12.26 3.53
CA THR A 262 10.83 -11.16 2.82
C THR A 262 9.64 -10.63 3.62
N LEU A 263 8.80 -11.50 4.18
CA LEU A 263 7.68 -11.07 5.01
C LEU A 263 8.14 -10.29 6.26
N ASP A 264 9.18 -10.80 6.93
CA ASP A 264 9.73 -10.17 8.13
C ASP A 264 10.25 -8.76 7.87
N MET A 265 10.68 -8.46 6.64
CA MET A 265 11.01 -7.08 6.27
C MET A 265 9.84 -6.13 6.46
N TYR A 266 8.64 -6.54 6.05
CA TYR A 266 7.43 -5.72 6.15
C TYR A 266 6.90 -5.68 7.59
N LEU A 267 7.07 -6.75 8.37
CA LEU A 267 6.54 -6.82 9.73
C LEU A 267 7.45 -6.21 10.79
N ASP A 268 8.78 -6.31 10.68
CA ASP A 268 9.72 -5.88 11.73
C ASP A 268 10.40 -4.54 11.51
N ARG A 269 10.64 -4.14 10.26
CA ARG A 269 11.71 -3.16 10.00
C ARG A 269 11.37 -1.71 10.31
N SER A 270 10.15 -1.44 10.79
CA SER A 270 9.66 -0.08 11.05
C SER A 270 10.05 0.83 9.88
N PRO A 271 9.63 0.54 8.64
CA PRO A 271 10.16 1.24 7.48
C PRO A 271 10.10 2.75 7.68
N MET A 272 11.10 3.45 7.15
CA MET A 272 11.05 4.90 7.16
C MET A 272 10.15 5.37 6.02
N HIS A 273 8.99 5.94 6.37
CA HIS A 273 8.10 6.56 5.40
C HIS A 273 8.28 8.08 5.36
N ILE A 274 8.62 8.61 4.18
CA ILE A 274 8.72 10.05 3.91
C ILE A 274 7.54 10.44 3.00
N PRO A 275 6.44 11.00 3.55
CA PRO A 275 5.32 11.44 2.74
C PRO A 275 5.69 12.74 2.02
N THR A 276 5.46 12.80 0.70
CA THR A 276 5.75 14.01 -0.11
C THR A 276 4.50 14.86 -0.39
N VAL A 277 3.36 14.51 0.23
CA VAL A 277 2.08 15.21 0.09
C VAL A 277 1.90 16.35 1.10
N TYR A 278 2.67 16.35 2.19
CA TYR A 278 2.54 17.34 3.26
C TYR A 278 3.71 18.32 3.23
N LEU A 279 3.42 19.60 2.91
CA LEU A 279 4.45 20.63 2.79
C LEU A 279 5.31 20.76 4.06
N GLN A 280 4.70 20.71 5.24
CA GLN A 280 5.42 20.87 6.52
C GLN A 280 6.38 19.72 6.81
N ALA A 281 6.01 18.49 6.44
CA ALA A 281 6.86 17.32 6.63
C ALA A 281 7.95 17.20 5.56
N THR A 282 7.64 17.61 4.32
CA THR A 282 8.53 17.42 3.16
C THR A 282 9.54 18.55 3.01
N LYS A 283 9.11 19.82 3.19
CA LYS A 283 9.95 21.00 2.94
C LYS A 283 11.29 20.99 3.68
N PRO A 284 11.39 20.57 4.96
CA PRO A 284 12.66 20.50 5.65
C PRO A 284 13.65 19.50 5.04
N ARG A 285 13.17 18.52 4.27
CA ARG A 285 13.97 17.46 3.63
C ARG A 285 14.34 17.80 2.19
N MET A 286 13.72 18.82 1.60
CA MET A 286 13.89 19.19 0.20
C MET A 286 15.21 19.93 -0.02
N SER A 287 15.98 19.48 -1.01
CA SER A 287 17.20 20.12 -1.47
C SER A 287 17.30 20.09 -2.99
N ARG A 288 17.89 21.14 -3.57
CA ARG A 288 18.05 21.32 -5.02
C ARG A 288 16.74 21.17 -5.83
N CYS A 289 15.58 21.38 -5.21
CA CYS A 289 14.26 21.24 -5.85
C CYS A 289 13.92 22.44 -6.74
N ARG A 290 14.44 22.44 -7.96
CA ARG A 290 14.15 23.46 -8.99
C ARG A 290 12.95 23.01 -9.82
N ASP A 291 11.97 23.89 -9.99
CA ASP A 291 10.75 23.60 -10.77
C ASP A 291 9.89 22.46 -10.21
N TRP A 292 10.05 22.13 -8.91
CA TRP A 292 9.21 21.17 -8.18
C TRP A 292 8.35 21.88 -7.14
N THR A 293 7.08 21.48 -7.02
CA THR A 293 6.14 22.07 -6.05
C THR A 293 5.30 20.99 -5.38
N ILE A 294 4.82 21.22 -4.17
CA ILE A 294 3.85 20.32 -3.51
C ILE A 294 2.48 20.93 -3.69
N LYS A 295 1.63 20.30 -4.52
CA LYS A 295 0.27 20.78 -4.78
C LYS A 295 -0.66 19.67 -5.29
N SER A 296 -1.95 19.99 -5.32
CA SER A 296 -2.98 19.20 -6.01
C SER A 296 -3.32 19.90 -7.33
N ASP A 297 -2.75 19.44 -8.45
CA ASP A 297 -3.19 19.87 -9.80
C ASP A 297 -4.57 19.28 -10.17
N VAL A 298 -4.93 18.16 -9.53
CA VAL A 298 -6.26 17.55 -9.55
C VAL A 298 -6.79 17.49 -8.13
N LEU A 299 -8.05 17.90 -7.92
CA LEU A 299 -8.68 17.92 -6.61
C LEU A 299 -8.56 16.55 -5.90
N GLY A 300 -8.07 16.57 -4.66
CA GLY A 300 -7.90 15.37 -3.84
C GLY A 300 -6.71 14.48 -4.21
N LYS A 301 -5.79 14.93 -5.10
CA LYS A 301 -4.57 14.18 -5.49
C LYS A 301 -3.29 15.01 -5.26
N PRO A 302 -2.91 15.31 -4.00
CA PRO A 302 -1.69 16.05 -3.70
C PRO A 302 -0.44 15.23 -4.02
N GLY A 303 0.67 15.92 -4.28
CA GLY A 303 2.00 15.31 -4.37
C GLY A 303 3.08 16.32 -4.75
N LEU A 304 4.32 15.87 -4.68
CA LEU A 304 5.49 16.59 -5.17
C LEU A 304 5.53 16.45 -6.70
N ILE A 305 5.30 17.56 -7.40
CA ILE A 305 5.01 17.60 -8.83
C ILE A 305 5.96 18.52 -9.59
N SER A 306 6.35 18.08 -10.79
CA SER A 306 7.00 18.89 -11.81
C SER A 306 6.60 18.41 -13.22
N TRP A 307 6.87 19.23 -14.23
CA TRP A 307 6.56 18.97 -15.66
C TRP A 307 7.70 19.39 -16.59
N LYS A 308 8.81 19.90 -16.05
CA LYS A 308 9.90 20.45 -16.85
C LYS A 308 11.02 19.42 -16.97
N ALA A 309 11.41 19.09 -18.20
CA ALA A 309 12.56 18.22 -18.43
C ALA A 309 13.83 18.80 -17.80
N GLY A 310 14.63 17.94 -17.16
CA GLY A 310 15.80 18.32 -16.38
C GLY A 310 15.48 18.94 -15.02
N ALA A 311 14.21 19.06 -14.63
CA ALA A 311 13.87 19.45 -13.26
C ALA A 311 14.35 18.36 -12.29
N GLN A 312 15.08 18.78 -11.26
CA GLN A 312 15.62 17.90 -10.24
C GLN A 312 15.11 18.31 -8.86
N CYS A 313 14.84 17.33 -8.00
CA CYS A 313 14.55 17.54 -6.59
C CYS A 313 15.09 16.39 -5.77
N THR A 314 15.77 16.71 -4.68
CA THR A 314 16.32 15.72 -3.75
C THR A 314 15.58 15.79 -2.43
N ILE A 315 15.20 14.63 -1.90
CA ILE A 315 14.60 14.47 -0.57
C ILE A 315 15.58 13.69 0.29
N PHE A 316 15.82 14.15 1.52
CA PHE A 316 16.72 13.45 2.45
C PHE A 316 16.00 12.61 3.50
N ALA A 317 16.59 11.45 3.79
CA ALA A 317 16.56 10.80 5.08
C ALA A 317 17.72 11.31 5.93
N PHE A 318 17.44 11.82 7.14
CA PHE A 318 18.50 12.31 8.01
C PHE A 318 19.24 11.14 8.68
N PRO A 319 20.45 11.37 9.23
CA PRO A 319 21.28 10.27 9.70
C PRO A 319 20.68 9.48 10.85
N GLU A 320 19.98 10.16 11.75
CA GLU A 320 19.30 9.50 12.86
C GLU A 320 18.24 8.53 12.36
N GLU A 321 17.67 8.78 11.18
CA GLU A 321 16.70 7.92 10.51
C GLU A 321 17.40 6.83 9.71
N ALA A 322 18.42 7.17 8.92
CA ALA A 322 19.18 6.22 8.12
C ALA A 322 19.94 5.18 8.96
N VAL A 323 20.34 5.53 10.20
CA VAL A 323 20.99 4.62 11.14
C VAL A 323 19.97 3.77 11.92
N ARG A 324 18.82 4.35 12.30
CA ARG A 324 17.74 3.62 13.01
C ARG A 324 16.99 2.65 12.11
N HIS A 325 16.99 2.92 10.82
CA HIS A 325 16.45 2.06 9.79
C HIS A 325 17.64 1.57 8.98
N PRO A 326 18.40 0.59 9.49
CA PRO A 326 19.53 0.09 8.74
C PRO A 326 18.94 -0.40 7.42
N VAL A 327 19.36 0.24 6.33
CA VAL A 327 18.99 -0.12 4.97
C VAL A 327 19.71 -1.42 4.65
N GLU A 328 19.32 -2.49 5.33
CA GLU A 328 19.90 -3.81 5.17
C GLU A 328 19.27 -4.49 3.97
N VAL A 329 18.06 -4.06 3.57
CA VAL A 329 17.43 -4.55 2.37
C VAL A 329 17.61 -3.55 1.26
N GLY A 330 18.10 -4.09 0.14
CA GLY A 330 18.40 -3.36 -1.06
C GLY A 330 17.17 -2.84 -1.80
N GLU A 331 16.17 -2.24 -1.15
CA GLU A 331 14.92 -1.79 -1.76
C GLU A 331 14.42 -0.44 -1.20
N VAL A 332 14.08 0.47 -2.11
CA VAL A 332 13.37 1.72 -1.83
C VAL A 332 12.09 1.72 -2.64
N HIS A 333 10.95 1.88 -1.97
CA HIS A 333 9.66 2.04 -2.64
C HIS A 333 9.40 3.51 -2.89
N VAL A 334 9.08 3.86 -4.13
CA VAL A 334 8.65 5.20 -4.52
C VAL A 334 7.19 5.12 -4.92
N LEU A 335 6.33 5.74 -4.11
CA LEU A 335 4.92 5.86 -4.41
C LEU A 335 4.70 7.07 -5.31
N MET A 336 4.11 6.87 -6.49
CA MET A 336 3.90 7.92 -7.49
C MET A 336 2.51 7.84 -8.13
N LEU A 337 2.03 8.97 -8.67
CA LEU A 337 0.80 8.99 -9.46
C LEU A 337 1.13 8.70 -10.92
N LYS A 338 0.54 7.65 -11.51
CA LYS A 338 0.56 7.37 -12.95
C LYS A 338 -0.76 7.79 -13.60
N SER A 339 -0.74 8.24 -14.85
CA SER A 339 -1.93 8.73 -15.57
C SER A 339 -1.77 8.59 -17.08
N TYR A 340 -2.88 8.53 -17.82
CA TYR A 340 -2.89 8.21 -19.26
C TYR A 340 -2.49 9.32 -20.21
N GLU A 341 -2.56 10.54 -19.74
CA GLU A 341 -2.19 11.69 -20.51
C GLU A 341 -1.25 12.54 -19.66
N HIS A 342 -0.41 13.27 -20.39
CA HIS A 342 0.46 14.31 -19.87
C HIS A 342 1.64 13.84 -19.01
N MET A 343 1.83 12.53 -18.82
CA MET A 343 2.84 12.01 -17.91
C MET A 343 4.20 11.75 -18.57
N GLY A 344 5.25 12.05 -17.83
CA GLY A 344 6.64 11.95 -18.25
C GLY A 344 7.37 10.71 -17.76
N TRP A 345 8.69 10.73 -17.96
CA TRP A 345 9.63 9.78 -17.37
C TRP A 345 10.36 10.44 -16.20
N VAL A 346 10.62 9.67 -15.15
CA VAL A 346 11.43 10.10 -14.01
C VAL A 346 12.55 9.12 -13.75
N ARG A 347 13.76 9.64 -13.56
CA ARG A 347 14.87 8.90 -12.99
C ARG A 347 14.86 9.09 -11.49
N VAL A 348 14.79 7.98 -10.77
CA VAL A 348 14.99 7.94 -9.31
C VAL A 348 16.39 7.48 -9.04
N MET A 349 17.17 8.28 -8.32
CA MET A 349 18.51 7.93 -7.84
C MET A 349 18.49 7.90 -6.32
N VAL A 350 19.16 6.91 -5.74
CA VAL A 350 19.34 6.77 -4.30
C VAL A 350 20.83 6.80 -4.01
N GLU A 351 21.27 7.78 -3.22
CA GLU A 351 22.67 7.96 -2.86
C GLU A 351 22.84 7.94 -1.33
N ALA A 352 23.93 7.33 -0.86
CA ALA A 352 24.47 7.58 0.46
C ALA A 352 25.32 8.85 0.40
N VAL A 353 25.01 9.84 1.25
CA VAL A 353 25.73 11.11 1.31
C VAL A 353 26.18 11.40 2.74
N PRO A 354 27.35 12.04 2.92
CA PRO A 354 27.86 12.32 4.26
C PRO A 354 27.00 13.36 4.98
N ALA A 355 26.89 13.21 6.30
CA ALA A 355 26.27 14.18 7.18
C ALA A 355 27.31 14.85 8.07
N VAL A 356 27.28 16.19 8.11
CA VAL A 356 28.19 16.99 8.94
C VAL A 356 27.44 17.75 10.01
N SER A 357 28.06 17.94 11.17
CA SER A 357 27.58 18.95 12.11
C SER A 357 27.86 20.34 11.53
N ALA A 358 26.84 21.19 11.47
CA ALA A 358 26.96 22.51 10.83
C ALA A 358 27.73 23.53 11.69
N ASP A 359 27.93 23.25 12.98
CA ASP A 359 28.36 24.21 14.01
C ASP A 359 28.86 23.57 15.32
N GLY A 360 29.10 22.26 15.35
CA GLY A 360 29.40 21.53 16.60
C GLY A 360 28.16 21.22 17.44
N SER A 361 26.95 21.52 16.97
CA SER A 361 25.71 21.04 17.57
C SER A 361 25.39 19.60 17.13
N ASP A 362 24.49 18.94 17.87
CA ASP A 362 23.98 17.61 17.54
C ASP A 362 23.16 17.58 16.23
N LYS A 363 22.87 18.72 15.61
CA LYS A 363 22.08 18.79 14.38
C LYS A 363 22.97 18.58 13.15
N LYS A 364 22.96 17.35 12.63
CA LYS A 364 23.69 16.99 11.41
C LYS A 364 22.92 17.43 10.15
N LYS A 365 23.63 17.96 9.16
CA LYS A 365 23.11 18.33 7.84
C LYS A 365 23.71 17.43 6.76
N CYS A 366 22.88 16.98 5.84
CA CYS A 366 23.29 16.19 4.68
C CYS A 366 23.99 17.09 3.64
N ILE A 367 25.19 16.71 3.19
CA ILE A 367 25.90 17.42 2.12
C ILE A 367 25.78 16.63 0.82
N LEU A 368 25.20 17.25 -0.21
CA LEU A 368 25.39 16.78 -1.58
C LEU A 368 26.65 17.41 -2.15
N SER A 369 27.60 16.61 -2.63
CA SER A 369 28.69 17.12 -3.48
C SER A 369 28.09 17.78 -4.73
N ASN A 370 28.59 18.96 -5.11
CA ASN A 370 28.25 19.55 -6.40
C ASN A 370 28.98 18.74 -7.48
N VAL A 371 28.24 18.27 -8.49
CA VAL A 371 28.81 17.63 -9.69
C VAL A 371 29.69 18.62 -10.48
N ASP A 372 29.57 19.92 -10.21
CA ASP A 372 30.25 20.98 -10.98
C ASP A 372 31.50 21.58 -10.31
N GLY A 373 32.14 20.91 -9.35
CA GLY A 373 33.45 21.33 -8.81
C GLY A 373 33.52 22.75 -8.22
N THR A 374 32.39 23.44 -8.09
CA THR A 374 32.29 24.81 -7.61
C THR A 374 31.64 24.78 -6.24
N SER A 375 32.50 24.82 -5.22
CA SER A 375 32.09 25.13 -3.86
C SER A 375 31.42 26.51 -3.85
N MET A 376 30.18 26.60 -3.39
CA MET A 376 29.64 27.91 -2.99
C MET A 376 30.35 28.33 -1.69
N GLY A 377 31.28 29.29 -1.78
CA GLY A 377 31.46 30.25 -0.69
C GLY A 377 30.15 31.05 -0.54
N ASN A 378 29.74 31.53 0.63
CA ASN A 378 30.52 32.06 1.71
C ASN A 378 29.63 32.04 2.97
N THR A 379 30.01 31.29 4.00
CA THR A 379 29.79 31.69 5.40
C THR A 379 30.96 31.14 6.20
N SER A 380 31.74 32.07 6.72
CA SER A 380 32.91 31.85 7.54
C SER A 380 32.54 31.27 8.91
N SER A 381 32.96 30.03 9.19
CA SER A 381 33.60 29.66 10.45
C SER A 381 34.06 28.19 10.41
N THR A 382 35.37 28.03 10.22
CA THR A 382 36.29 27.08 10.88
C THR A 382 35.90 25.61 11.10
N THR A 383 36.75 24.77 10.51
CA THR A 383 37.18 23.40 10.89
C THR A 383 36.21 22.24 10.68
N GLY A 384 36.34 21.60 9.51
CA GLY A 384 35.75 20.31 9.20
C GLY A 384 35.83 19.98 7.71
N SER A 385 37.03 20.01 7.13
CA SER A 385 37.25 19.68 5.71
C SER A 385 37.24 18.16 5.52
N TRP A 386 36.13 17.61 5.03
CA TRP A 386 36.16 16.32 4.34
C TRP A 386 35.39 16.33 3.02
N SER A 387 36.00 15.65 2.05
CA SER A 387 35.59 15.46 0.66
C SER A 387 34.95 14.07 0.49
N GLY A 388 33.91 13.77 1.27
CA GLY A 388 33.17 12.52 1.10
C GLY A 388 32.35 12.57 -0.19
N ASN A 389 32.70 11.76 -1.19
CA ASN A 389 31.92 11.64 -2.42
C ASN A 389 30.59 10.95 -2.12
N SER A 390 29.49 11.41 -2.74
CA SER A 390 28.24 10.65 -2.73
C SER A 390 28.47 9.25 -3.32
N THR A 391 27.83 8.24 -2.75
CA THR A 391 27.87 6.87 -3.27
C THR A 391 26.49 6.51 -3.79
N MET A 392 26.37 6.27 -5.10
CA MET A 392 25.15 5.77 -5.71
C MET A 392 24.86 4.36 -5.19
N LEU A 393 23.72 4.18 -4.54
CA LEU A 393 23.25 2.89 -4.05
C LEU A 393 22.38 2.19 -5.09
N GLY A 394 21.62 2.96 -5.87
CA GLY A 394 20.80 2.42 -6.95
C GLY A 394 20.09 3.50 -7.74
N SER A 395 19.65 3.15 -8.95
CA SER A 395 18.94 4.07 -9.84
C SER A 395 17.95 3.30 -10.71
N ARG A 396 16.82 3.95 -11.03
CA ARG A 396 15.81 3.39 -11.92
C ARG A 396 15.08 4.49 -12.70
N ASP A 397 14.94 4.27 -13.99
CA ASP A 397 14.09 5.09 -14.87
C ASP A 397 12.67 4.51 -14.89
N ILE A 398 11.68 5.38 -14.69
CA ILE A 398 10.30 4.99 -14.50
C ILE A 398 9.41 5.81 -15.43
N ASP A 399 8.66 5.10 -16.28
CA ASP A 399 7.60 5.69 -17.07
C ASP A 399 6.35 5.93 -16.20
N CYS A 400 5.94 7.18 -16.08
CA CYS A 400 4.73 7.58 -15.35
C CYS A 400 3.50 7.59 -16.25
N LEU A 401 3.68 7.44 -17.58
CA LEU A 401 2.58 7.27 -18.51
C LEU A 401 1.91 5.94 -18.27
N TRP A 402 0.61 6.01 -18.42
CA TRP A 402 -0.29 4.94 -18.16
C TRP A 402 -1.16 4.69 -19.38
N GLU A 403 -1.65 3.47 -19.56
CA GLU A 403 -2.50 3.17 -20.72
C GLU A 403 -3.99 3.44 -20.42
N GLU A 404 -4.38 3.40 -19.14
CA GLU A 404 -5.78 3.49 -18.73
C GLU A 404 -6.22 4.93 -18.44
N ARG A 405 -7.44 5.29 -18.85
CA ARG A 405 -8.02 6.64 -18.71
C ARG A 405 -8.34 7.11 -17.27
N VAL A 406 -7.53 6.72 -16.28
CA VAL A 406 -7.64 7.07 -14.87
C VAL A 406 -6.25 7.20 -14.22
N SER A 407 -6.05 8.21 -13.36
CA SER A 407 -4.79 8.34 -12.60
C SER A 407 -4.80 7.51 -11.32
N GLU A 408 -3.71 6.78 -11.05
CA GLU A 408 -3.55 5.79 -9.98
C GLU A 408 -2.27 6.02 -9.17
N ALA A 409 -2.33 5.79 -7.86
CA ALA A 409 -1.13 5.78 -7.01
C ALA A 409 -0.47 4.40 -7.06
N ARG A 410 0.83 4.35 -7.37
CA ARG A 410 1.57 3.13 -7.68
C ARG A 410 2.92 3.11 -7.02
N MET A 411 3.26 1.96 -6.44
CA MET A 411 4.57 1.72 -5.87
C MET A 411 5.52 1.25 -6.97
N GLU A 412 6.71 1.86 -7.01
CA GLU A 412 7.82 1.44 -7.85
C GLU A 412 9.03 1.15 -6.99
N VAL A 413 9.59 -0.04 -7.15
CA VAL A 413 10.74 -0.52 -6.39
C VAL A 413 12.04 -0.10 -7.06
N VAL A 414 12.90 0.61 -6.33
CA VAL A 414 14.30 0.87 -6.72
C VAL A 414 15.17 -0.08 -5.91
N LYS A 415 15.85 -1.00 -6.59
CA LYS A 415 16.84 -1.85 -5.92
C LYS A 415 18.08 -1.01 -5.60
N ILE A 416 18.60 -1.13 -4.39
CA ILE A 416 19.75 -0.39 -3.90
C ILE A 416 20.76 -1.34 -3.24
N THR A 417 22.02 -0.97 -3.17
CA THR A 417 23.01 -1.68 -2.37
C THR A 417 22.96 -1.21 -0.92
N LYS A 418 23.42 -2.05 0.02
CA LYS A 418 23.60 -1.64 1.42
C LYS A 418 24.48 -0.38 1.46
N PRO A 419 24.09 0.68 2.21
CA PRO A 419 24.95 1.82 2.43
C PRO A 419 26.28 1.40 3.09
N PRO A 420 27.39 2.10 2.81
CA PRO A 420 28.66 1.84 3.50
C PRO A 420 28.48 2.00 5.01
N ASP A 421 29.12 1.15 5.82
CA ASP A 421 28.98 1.21 7.28
C ASP A 421 29.60 2.51 7.82
N SER A 422 28.84 3.25 8.65
CA SER A 422 29.28 4.53 9.24
C SER A 422 30.56 4.41 10.08
N SER A 423 30.87 3.22 10.60
CA SER A 423 32.09 2.90 11.33
C SER A 423 33.35 2.91 10.46
N THR A 424 33.21 2.62 9.16
CA THR A 424 34.33 2.61 8.21
C THR A 424 34.57 3.97 7.56
N SER A 425 33.53 4.79 7.45
CA SER A 425 33.60 6.14 6.86
C SER A 425 33.89 7.25 7.87
N GLY A 426 33.79 6.98 9.18
CA GLY A 426 34.02 7.98 10.23
C GLY A 426 32.94 9.08 10.31
N HIS A 427 31.85 8.92 9.56
CA HIS A 427 30.80 9.91 9.42
C HIS A 427 29.42 9.25 9.40
N ASP A 428 28.45 9.99 9.94
CA ASP A 428 27.03 9.72 9.77
C ASP A 428 26.61 9.85 8.31
N ILE A 429 25.66 9.02 7.88
CA ILE A 429 25.20 8.95 6.49
C ILE A 429 23.75 9.41 6.41
N CYS A 430 23.44 10.24 5.43
CA CYS A 430 22.08 10.49 4.97
C CYS A 430 21.80 9.66 3.71
N LEU A 431 20.51 9.37 3.47
CA LEU A 431 20.07 8.90 2.16
C LEU A 431 19.49 10.07 1.38
N ALA A 432 19.91 10.21 0.13
CA ALA A 432 19.40 11.20 -0.81
C ALA A 432 18.58 10.51 -1.89
N PHE A 433 17.30 10.86 -1.99
CA PHE A 433 16.40 10.41 -3.05
C PHE A 433 16.25 11.52 -4.07
N THR A 434 16.92 11.41 -5.20
CA THR A 434 16.89 12.41 -6.27
C THR A 434 15.94 11.98 -7.37
N PHE A 435 15.00 12.86 -7.69
CA PHE A 435 14.04 12.72 -8.78
C PHE A 435 14.43 13.67 -9.89
N GLU A 436 14.74 13.13 -11.06
CA GLU A 436 15.04 13.88 -12.28
C GLU A 436 13.99 13.59 -13.35
N ILE A 437 13.34 14.64 -13.87
CA ILE A 437 12.44 14.47 -15.02
C ILE A 437 13.27 14.31 -16.29
N LEU A 438 13.14 13.16 -16.94
CA LEU A 438 13.81 12.88 -18.21
C LEU A 438 13.07 13.55 -19.38
N GLY A 439 13.80 14.02 -20.38
CA GLY A 439 13.20 14.55 -21.60
C GLY A 439 12.42 13.48 -22.36
N THR A 440 11.26 13.84 -22.90
CA THR A 440 10.42 12.94 -23.71
C THR A 440 9.81 13.71 -24.88
N ASP A 441 9.41 13.00 -25.94
CA ASP A 441 8.71 13.57 -27.09
C ASP A 441 7.21 13.81 -26.83
N ARG A 442 6.77 13.70 -25.57
CA ARG A 442 5.37 13.84 -25.16
C ARG A 442 5.00 15.31 -25.03
N ALA A 443 3.74 15.63 -25.33
CA ALA A 443 3.21 17.00 -25.27
C ALA A 443 3.35 17.63 -23.86
N GLU A 444 3.26 16.81 -22.82
CA GLU A 444 3.55 17.19 -21.44
C GLU A 444 4.39 16.09 -20.78
N ASN A 445 5.14 16.48 -19.74
CA ASN A 445 6.14 15.63 -19.10
C ASN A 445 5.95 15.59 -17.57
N LYS A 446 4.69 15.47 -17.13
CA LYS A 446 4.29 15.57 -15.73
C LYS A 446 4.73 14.35 -14.93
N VAL A 447 5.29 14.58 -13.76
CA VAL A 447 5.65 13.55 -12.78
C VAL A 447 5.11 14.00 -11.43
N LYS A 448 4.52 13.06 -10.67
CA LYS A 448 4.03 13.34 -9.31
C LYS A 448 4.41 12.22 -8.34
N ILE A 449 5.23 12.54 -7.36
CA ILE A 449 5.66 11.66 -6.27
C ILE A 449 4.76 11.89 -5.05
N ILE A 450 4.31 10.82 -4.41
CA ILE A 450 3.37 10.80 -3.28
C ILE A 450 4.07 10.40 -1.97
N GLY A 451 5.10 9.55 -2.04
CA GLY A 451 5.90 9.18 -0.87
C GLY A 451 7.08 8.30 -1.21
N ILE A 452 7.95 8.09 -0.22
CA ILE A 452 9.11 7.20 -0.27
C ILE A 452 9.04 6.31 0.95
N THR A 453 9.25 5.00 0.79
CA THR A 453 9.34 4.05 1.89
C THR A 453 10.66 3.30 1.77
N VAL A 454 11.44 3.24 2.85
CA VAL A 454 12.77 2.59 2.90
C VAL A 454 12.72 1.42 3.87
N PHE A 455 13.26 0.27 3.45
CA PHE A 455 13.24 -1.01 4.16
C PHE A 455 14.63 -1.47 4.61
#